data_AF-A0AAD4LQZ4-F1
#
_entry.id   AF-A0AAD4LQZ4-F1
#
_cell.length_a   1.000
_cell.length_b   1.000
_cell.length_c   1.000
_cell.angle_alpha   90.00
_cell.angle_beta   90.00
_cell.angle_gamma   90.00
#
_symmetry.space_group_name_H-M   'P 1'
#
loop_
_entity.id
_entity.type
_entity.pdbx_description
1 polymer ?
#
loop_
_entity_poly.entity_id
_entity_poly.type
_entity_poly.pdbx_seq_one_letter_code
_entity_poly.pdbx_strand_id
1 'polypeptide(L)'
;MPITHITSLSQLDAILDKSRTKLTVVDFHATWCGPCHAIAPAYEALSKQYLSVNFLKCDVDAAQDVAKRYAVGVMPTFLFLKGQTKVDEVKGANKAALENALRKHSSGSTPAAFSGRGQSLGGSSTQPQTSRDDGSEASLVNLDPQVKKLLYFVGAYILFWYLSR
;
A
#
# COMPACT_ATOMS: atom_id res chain seq x y z
N MET A 1 -16.34 -3.20 5.96
CA MET A 1 -16.39 -4.48 6.71
C MET A 1 -16.01 -4.20 8.16
N PRO A 2 -16.42 -5.02 9.14
CA PRO A 2 -15.94 -4.84 10.50
C PRO A 2 -14.43 -5.11 10.56
N ILE A 3 -13.73 -4.33 11.39
CA ILE A 3 -12.32 -4.58 11.71
C ILE A 3 -12.26 -5.86 12.55
N THR A 4 -11.34 -6.77 12.19
CA THR A 4 -11.14 -8.01 12.95
C THR A 4 -9.97 -7.85 13.91
N HIS A 5 -10.19 -8.18 15.18
CA HIS A 5 -9.13 -8.17 16.18
C HIS A 5 -8.42 -9.52 16.20
N ILE A 6 -7.09 -9.50 16.09
CA ILE A 6 -6.25 -10.70 16.18
C ILE A 6 -5.61 -10.79 17.55
N THR A 7 -5.62 -11.99 18.12
CA THR A 7 -5.02 -12.28 19.44
C THR A 7 -3.93 -13.34 19.40
N SER A 8 -3.74 -14.00 18.26
CA SER A 8 -2.75 -15.07 18.09
C SER A 8 -2.23 -15.17 16.66
N LEU A 9 -1.03 -15.71 16.51
CA LEU A 9 -0.39 -15.95 15.22
C LEU A 9 -1.12 -16.97 14.35
N SER A 10 -1.71 -18.01 14.94
CA SER A 10 -2.50 -19.01 14.21
C SER A 10 -3.77 -18.38 13.60
N GLN A 11 -4.43 -17.48 14.32
CA GLN A 11 -5.58 -16.74 13.81
C GLN A 11 -5.18 -15.84 12.64
N LEU A 12 -4.05 -15.13 12.75
CA LEU A 12 -3.54 -14.33 11.64
C LEU A 12 -3.24 -15.19 10.41
N ASP A 13 -2.47 -16.27 10.57
CA ASP A 13 -2.09 -17.15 9.46
C ASP A 13 -3.32 -17.74 8.78
N ALA A 14 -4.35 -18.16 9.54
CA ALA A 14 -5.61 -18.64 8.99
C ALA A 14 -6.37 -17.57 8.17
N ILE A 15 -6.32 -16.30 8.58
CA ILE A 15 -6.92 -15.20 7.81
C ILE A 15 -6.13 -14.96 6.53
N LEU A 16 -4.80 -14.93 6.60
CA LEU A 16 -3.93 -14.71 5.45
C LEU A 16 -4.05 -15.84 4.41
N ASP A 17 -4.18 -17.09 4.85
CA ASP A 17 -4.39 -18.24 3.98
C ASP A 17 -5.73 -18.20 3.23
N LYS A 18 -6.79 -17.72 3.90
CA LYS A 18 -8.10 -17.50 3.27
C LYS A 18 -8.12 -16.32 2.30
N SER A 19 -7.16 -15.40 2.41
CA SER A 19 -7.15 -14.11 1.71
C SER A 19 -5.89 -13.84 0.91
N ARG A 20 -5.27 -14.88 0.32
CA ARG A 20 -4.00 -14.76 -0.46
C ARG A 20 -4.03 -13.69 -1.55
N THR A 21 -5.16 -13.48 -2.21
CA THR A 21 -5.31 -12.51 -3.31
C THR A 21 -5.75 -11.13 -2.85
N LYS A 22 -6.29 -11.01 -1.63
CA LYS A 22 -6.76 -9.73 -1.08
C LYS A 22 -5.66 -9.06 -0.28
N LEU A 23 -5.65 -7.74 -0.31
CA LEU A 23 -4.79 -6.96 0.56
C LEU A 23 -5.32 -7.08 1.99
N THR A 24 -4.43 -7.40 2.92
CA THR A 24 -4.70 -7.38 4.36
C THR A 24 -3.83 -6.31 5.00
N VAL A 25 -4.44 -5.40 5.74
CA VAL A 25 -3.75 -4.37 6.52
C VAL A 25 -3.90 -4.69 7.98
N VAL A 26 -2.78 -4.69 8.71
CA VAL A 26 -2.73 -4.96 10.15
C VAL A 26 -2.24 -3.71 10.86
N ASP A 27 -3.09 -3.14 11.71
CA ASP A 27 -2.74 -2.06 12.64
C ASP A 27 -2.21 -2.65 13.93
N PHE A 28 -0.90 -2.54 14.14
CA PHE A 28 -0.25 -2.86 15.40
C PHE A 28 -0.36 -1.66 16.33
N HIS A 29 -1.15 -1.82 17.38
CA HIS A 29 -1.44 -0.77 18.35
C HIS A 29 -1.21 -1.26 19.77
N ALA A 30 -1.24 -0.31 20.71
CA ALA A 30 -1.30 -0.59 22.14
C ALA A 30 -2.35 0.30 22.79
N THR A 31 -2.97 -0.15 23.88
CA THR A 31 -4.03 0.61 24.58
C THR A 31 -3.51 1.89 25.25
N TRP A 32 -2.24 1.90 25.64
CA TRP A 32 -1.55 3.04 26.26
C TRP A 32 -0.90 3.99 25.24
N CYS A 33 -0.99 3.69 23.95
CA CYS A 33 -0.36 4.48 22.88
C CYS A 33 -1.26 5.65 22.45
N GLY A 34 -0.92 6.87 22.89
CA GLY A 34 -1.61 8.11 22.49
C GLY A 34 -1.75 8.31 20.97
N PRO A 35 -0.66 8.22 20.18
CA PRO A 35 -0.73 8.35 18.72
C PRO A 35 -1.64 7.30 18.04
N CYS A 36 -1.77 6.12 18.63
CA CYS A 36 -2.64 5.06 18.12
C CYS A 36 -4.12 5.47 18.21
N HIS A 37 -4.52 6.08 19.34
CA HIS A 37 -5.87 6.63 19.50
C HIS A 37 -6.18 7.74 18.49
N ALA A 38 -5.19 8.58 18.16
CA ALA A 38 -5.38 9.66 17.20
C ALA A 38 -5.68 9.17 15.77
N ILE A 39 -5.05 8.07 15.33
CA ILE A 39 -5.25 7.54 13.98
C ILE A 39 -6.36 6.48 13.88
N ALA A 40 -6.77 5.86 14.99
CA ALA A 40 -7.80 4.82 14.99
C ALA A 40 -9.11 5.21 14.26
N PRO A 41 -9.68 6.43 14.43
CA PRO A 41 -10.89 6.83 13.69
C PRO A 41 -10.66 6.89 12.17
N ALA A 42 -9.47 7.30 11.73
CA ALA A 42 -9.12 7.33 10.32
C ALA A 42 -8.99 5.91 9.76
N TYR A 43 -8.35 5.00 10.50
CA TYR A 43 -8.26 3.59 10.13
C TYR A 43 -9.64 2.93 10.01
N GLU A 44 -10.56 3.23 10.95
CA GLU A 44 -11.95 2.80 10.90
C GLU A 44 -12.75 3.38 9.74
N ALA A 45 -12.51 4.63 9.35
CA ALA A 45 -13.13 5.20 8.17
C ALA A 45 -12.65 4.49 6.89
N LEU A 46 -11.35 4.17 6.81
CA LEU A 46 -10.77 3.47 5.66
C LEU A 46 -11.31 2.04 5.53
N SER A 47 -11.54 1.32 6.63
CA SER A 47 -12.13 -0.02 6.59
C SER A 47 -13.58 -0.07 6.09
N LYS A 48 -14.30 1.06 6.20
CA LYS A 48 -15.63 1.24 5.63
C LYS A 48 -15.57 1.61 4.15
N GLN A 49 -14.54 2.32 3.71
CA GLN A 49 -14.35 2.71 2.30
C GLN A 49 -13.80 1.57 1.43
N TYR A 50 -12.82 0.83 1.93
CA TYR A 50 -12.10 -0.21 1.17
C TYR A 50 -12.66 -1.61 1.49
N LEU A 51 -13.83 -1.94 0.96
CA LEU A 51 -14.50 -3.22 1.24
C LEU A 51 -13.79 -4.47 0.67
N SER A 52 -12.90 -4.28 -0.30
CA SER A 52 -12.08 -5.34 -0.90
C SER A 52 -10.80 -5.63 -0.12
N VAL A 53 -10.52 -4.86 0.93
CA VAL A 53 -9.32 -4.96 1.77
C VAL A 53 -9.73 -5.47 3.16
N ASN A 54 -8.94 -6.39 3.70
CA ASN A 54 -9.13 -6.88 5.06
C ASN A 54 -8.41 -5.93 6.04
N PHE A 55 -9.14 -5.40 7.02
CA PHE A 55 -8.57 -4.55 8.06
C PHE A 55 -8.54 -5.32 9.38
N LEU A 56 -7.33 -5.48 9.92
CA LEU A 56 -7.06 -6.18 11.17
C LEU A 56 -6.48 -5.21 12.20
N LYS A 57 -6.73 -5.47 13.48
CA LYS A 57 -6.07 -4.81 14.61
C LYS A 57 -5.38 -5.83 15.48
N CYS A 58 -4.12 -5.57 15.80
CA CYS A 58 -3.28 -6.38 16.65
C CYS A 58 -2.87 -5.54 17.86
N ASP A 59 -3.32 -5.93 19.04
CA ASP A 59 -2.77 -5.37 20.27
C ASP A 59 -1.41 -6.05 20.53
N VAL A 60 -0.34 -5.26 20.57
CA VAL A 60 1.02 -5.78 20.79
C VAL A 60 1.20 -6.41 22.17
N ASP A 61 0.40 -6.01 23.15
CA ASP A 61 0.46 -6.55 24.51
C ASP A 61 -0.26 -7.90 24.61
N ALA A 62 -1.35 -8.08 23.84
CA ALA A 62 -2.14 -9.31 23.82
C ALA A 62 -1.60 -10.37 22.85
N ALA A 63 -1.05 -9.95 21.71
CA ALA A 63 -0.56 -10.82 20.63
C ALA A 63 0.93 -10.59 20.36
N GLN A 64 1.74 -10.78 21.41
CA GLN A 64 3.19 -10.54 21.37
C GLN A 64 3.93 -11.41 20.34
N ASP A 65 3.45 -12.63 20.10
CA ASP A 65 3.97 -13.55 19.09
C ASP A 65 3.86 -12.96 17.67
N VAL A 66 2.72 -12.33 17.36
CA VAL A 66 2.50 -11.65 16.08
C VAL A 66 3.41 -10.43 15.94
N ALA A 67 3.48 -9.58 16.97
CA ALA A 67 4.33 -8.39 16.97
C ALA A 67 5.82 -8.76 16.78
N LYS A 68 6.27 -9.84 17.45
CA LYS A 68 7.63 -10.38 17.30
C LYS A 68 7.91 -10.90 15.90
N ARG A 69 6.98 -11.65 15.29
CA ARG A 69 7.14 -12.19 13.92
C ARG A 69 7.44 -11.11 12.89
N TYR A 70 6.82 -9.96 13.02
CA TYR A 70 7.01 -8.84 12.10
C TYR A 70 7.96 -7.76 12.63
N ALA A 71 8.67 -8.02 13.73
CA ALA A 71 9.63 -7.11 14.36
C ALA A 71 9.07 -5.70 14.61
N VAL A 72 7.83 -5.62 15.09
CA VAL A 72 7.16 -4.34 15.38
C VAL A 72 7.72 -3.75 16.66
N GLY A 73 8.43 -2.62 16.55
CA GLY A 73 9.04 -1.92 17.69
C GLY A 73 8.46 -0.53 17.96
N VAL A 74 7.64 0.03 17.06
CA VAL A 74 7.04 1.36 17.20
C VAL A 74 5.58 1.33 16.84
N MET A 75 4.76 2.03 17.62
CA MET A 75 3.30 1.99 17.51
C MET A 75 2.76 3.41 17.20
N PRO A 76 1.77 3.56 16.31
CA PRO A 76 1.18 2.49 15.49
C PRO A 76 2.13 2.07 14.34
N THR A 77 2.07 0.81 13.94
CA THR A 77 2.67 0.35 12.68
C THR A 77 1.61 -0.36 11.86
N PHE A 78 1.46 0.02 10.60
CA PHE A 78 0.56 -0.60 9.65
C PHE A 78 1.33 -1.49 8.70
N LEU A 79 1.06 -2.79 8.72
CA LEU A 79 1.65 -3.74 7.79
C LEU A 79 0.66 -4.07 6.69
N PHE A 80 1.16 -4.06 5.45
CA PHE A 80 0.41 -4.42 4.27
C PHE A 80 0.88 -5.81 3.82
N LEU A 81 -0.06 -6.76 3.80
CA LEU A 81 0.18 -8.17 3.51
C LEU A 81 -0.66 -8.61 2.31
N LYS A 82 -0.06 -9.38 1.40
CA LYS A 82 -0.78 -10.16 0.39
C LYS A 82 -0.43 -11.63 0.63
N GLY A 83 -1.39 -12.38 1.19
CA GLY A 83 -1.08 -13.68 1.81
C GLY A 83 -0.05 -13.52 2.93
N GLN A 84 1.00 -14.34 2.93
CA GLN A 84 2.07 -14.28 3.93
C GLN A 84 3.22 -13.29 3.57
N THR A 85 3.11 -12.58 2.45
CA THR A 85 4.17 -11.67 1.98
C THR A 85 3.89 -10.24 2.40
N LYS A 86 4.87 -9.59 3.04
CA LYS A 86 4.86 -8.15 3.32
C LYS A 86 5.11 -7.36 2.04
N VAL A 87 4.16 -6.51 1.66
CA VAL A 87 4.24 -5.67 0.45
C VAL A 87 4.52 -4.19 0.75
N ASP A 88 4.17 -3.73 1.95
CA ASP A 88 4.46 -2.36 2.41
C ASP A 88 4.37 -2.26 3.94
N GLU A 89 4.90 -1.17 4.48
CA GLU A 89 4.91 -0.88 5.92
C GLU A 89 4.88 0.63 6.16
N VAL A 90 3.97 1.08 7.02
CA VAL A 90 3.86 2.49 7.44
C VAL A 90 4.00 2.57 8.94
N LYS A 91 4.99 3.31 9.42
CA LYS A 91 5.23 3.53 10.85
C LYS A 91 4.69 4.89 11.27
N GLY A 92 4.15 4.94 12.49
CA GLY A 92 3.60 6.14 13.12
C GLY A 92 2.21 6.50 12.64
N ALA A 93 1.61 7.48 13.32
CA ALA A 93 0.26 7.97 13.06
C ALA A 93 0.19 8.87 11.80
N ASN A 94 0.65 8.36 10.65
CA ASN A 94 0.67 9.08 9.38
C ASN A 94 -0.49 8.64 8.47
N LYS A 95 -1.60 9.40 8.55
CA LYS A 95 -2.81 9.16 7.74
C LYS A 95 -2.52 9.20 6.23
N ALA A 96 -1.74 10.17 5.76
CA ALA A 96 -1.47 10.34 4.33
C ALA A 96 -0.67 9.16 3.76
N ALA A 97 0.34 8.69 4.50
CA ALA A 97 1.13 7.52 4.10
C ALA A 97 0.29 6.24 4.10
N LEU A 98 -0.56 6.04 5.11
CA LEU A 98 -1.50 4.92 5.18
C LEU A 98 -2.45 4.90 3.96
N GLU A 99 -3.03 6.03 3.62
CA GLU A 99 -3.91 6.16 2.45
C GLU A 99 -3.18 5.95 1.12
N ASN A 100 -1.97 6.49 0.97
CA ASN A 100 -1.15 6.30 -0.22
C ASN A 100 -0.79 4.82 -0.42
N ALA A 101 -0.38 4.13 0.64
CA ALA A 101 -0.06 2.71 0.60
C ALA A 101 -1.31 1.86 0.29
N LEU A 102 -2.47 2.20 0.86
CA LEU A 102 -3.74 1.58 0.48
C LEU A 102 -4.01 1.72 -1.01
N ARG A 103 -4.01 2.95 -1.55
CA ARG A 103 -4.24 3.21 -2.98
C ARG A 103 -3.26 2.46 -3.88
N LYS A 104 -1.99 2.38 -3.48
CA LYS A 104 -0.94 1.69 -4.23
C LYS A 104 -1.17 0.19 -4.32
N HIS A 105 -1.66 -0.44 -3.25
CA HIS A 105 -1.73 -1.91 -3.14
C HIS A 105 -3.12 -2.48 -3.29
N SER A 106 -4.17 -1.65 -3.22
CA SER A 106 -5.56 -2.05 -3.41
C SER A 106 -5.84 -2.29 -4.89
N SER A 107 -5.58 -3.51 -5.35
CA SER A 107 -5.95 -3.98 -6.69
C SER A 107 -7.48 -4.03 -6.81
N GLY A 108 -8.09 -2.94 -7.27
CA GLY A 108 -9.52 -2.89 -7.64
C GLY A 108 -10.45 -2.04 -6.77
N SER A 109 -9.95 -1.29 -5.78
CA SER A 109 -10.76 -0.31 -5.05
C SER A 109 -10.18 1.09 -5.22
N THR A 110 -10.55 1.74 -6.32
CA THR A 110 -10.62 3.20 -6.33
C THR A 110 -11.52 3.57 -5.15
N PRO A 111 -11.07 4.36 -4.15
CA PRO A 111 -11.95 4.86 -3.12
C PRO A 111 -13.13 5.47 -3.85
N ALA A 112 -14.37 5.07 -3.49
CA ALA A 112 -15.58 5.50 -4.16
C ALA A 112 -15.47 7.00 -4.42
N ALA A 113 -15.10 7.34 -5.66
CA ALA A 113 -14.79 8.71 -6.00
C ALA A 113 -16.07 9.43 -5.66
N PHE A 114 -15.99 10.43 -4.79
CA PHE A 114 -17.07 11.35 -4.58
C PHE A 114 -17.27 12.06 -5.92
N SER A 115 -18.02 11.42 -6.81
CA SER A 115 -18.62 12.01 -8.00
C SER A 115 -19.78 12.89 -7.53
N GLY A 116 -19.53 13.74 -6.53
CA GLY A 116 -20.31 14.94 -6.38
C GLY A 116 -19.96 15.79 -7.57
N ARG A 117 -20.82 15.76 -8.59
CA ARG A 117 -20.86 16.76 -9.66
C ARG A 117 -20.60 18.12 -9.02
N GLY A 118 -19.44 18.70 -9.32
CA GLY A 118 -19.16 20.08 -8.99
C GLY A 118 -20.26 20.92 -9.61
N GLN A 119 -21.12 21.51 -8.78
CA GLN A 119 -21.96 22.59 -9.25
C GLN A 119 -21.04 23.79 -9.46
N SER A 120 -20.80 24.08 -10.74
CA SER A 120 -20.18 25.31 -11.21
C SER A 120 -21.05 26.50 -10.82
N LEU A 121 -20.46 27.48 -10.13
CA LEU A 121 -20.94 28.85 -10.13
C LEU A 121 -19.79 29.78 -10.54
N GLY A 122 -19.77 30.12 -11.83
CA GLY A 122 -19.19 31.30 -12.51
C GLY A 122 -17.76 31.73 -12.16
N GLY A 123 -16.83 31.95 -13.09
CA GLY A 123 -16.92 32.03 -14.54
C GLY A 123 -15.58 32.54 -15.12
N SER A 124 -15.46 32.42 -16.45
CA SER A 124 -14.48 33.09 -17.35
C SER A 124 -12.98 32.88 -17.03
N SER A 125 -12.10 32.45 -17.94
CA SER A 125 -12.06 32.62 -19.39
C SER A 125 -10.86 31.86 -19.96
N THR A 126 -11.00 31.44 -21.23
CA THR A 126 -9.90 31.20 -22.18
C THR A 126 -9.26 29.80 -22.17
N GLN A 127 -9.88 28.91 -22.95
CA GLN A 127 -9.16 27.99 -23.83
C GLN A 127 -8.38 28.81 -24.88
N PRO A 128 -7.22 28.32 -25.36
CA PRO A 128 -7.30 27.60 -26.63
C PRO A 128 -6.58 26.25 -26.64
N GLN A 129 -7.20 25.33 -27.36
CA GLN A 129 -6.71 24.03 -27.78
C GLN A 129 -5.55 24.15 -28.79
N THR A 130 -4.83 23.05 -28.96
CA THR A 130 -4.23 22.45 -30.19
C THR A 130 -2.95 21.75 -29.73
N SER A 131 -2.57 20.55 -30.14
CA SER A 131 -2.88 19.73 -31.31
C SER A 131 -2.61 18.26 -30.99
N ARG A 132 -3.16 17.39 -31.84
CA ARG A 132 -2.86 15.97 -31.97
C ARG A 132 -1.36 15.77 -32.27
N ASP A 133 -0.77 14.65 -31.86
CA ASP A 133 -0.25 13.62 -32.78
C ASP A 133 0.39 12.43 -32.05
N ASP A 134 0.32 11.30 -32.75
CA ASP A 134 0.85 9.96 -32.49
C ASP A 134 2.31 9.89 -32.00
N GLY A 135 2.60 8.87 -31.20
CA GLY A 135 3.99 8.55 -30.86
C GLY A 135 4.11 7.43 -29.84
N SER A 136 4.08 6.19 -30.33
CA SER A 136 4.58 5.03 -29.60
C SER A 136 6.07 5.17 -29.41
N GLU A 137 6.54 5.60 -28.24
CA GLU A 137 7.90 5.30 -27.80
C GLU A 137 7.97 5.04 -26.30
N ALA A 138 8.72 4.00 -25.99
CA ALA A 138 8.84 3.36 -24.70
C ALA A 138 9.34 4.34 -23.63
N SER A 139 8.51 4.53 -22.59
CA SER A 139 8.89 5.16 -21.34
C SER A 139 9.89 4.29 -20.55
N LEU A 140 11.11 4.16 -21.05
CA LEU A 140 12.25 3.51 -20.39
C LEU A 140 12.97 4.44 -19.39
N VAL A 141 12.49 5.67 -19.22
CA VAL A 141 13.16 6.70 -18.40
C VAL A 141 12.76 6.71 -16.92
N ASN A 142 11.90 5.79 -16.48
CA ASN A 142 11.59 5.57 -15.06
C ASN A 142 11.81 4.10 -14.65
N LEU A 143 13.00 3.59 -14.95
CA LEU A 143 13.43 2.27 -14.49
C LEU A 143 14.25 2.39 -13.19
N ASP A 144 13.88 1.56 -12.22
CA ASP A 144 14.50 1.45 -10.90
C ASP A 144 16.05 1.35 -11.01
N PRO A 145 16.83 2.00 -10.12
CA PRO A 145 18.30 1.96 -10.16
C PRO A 145 18.89 0.54 -10.22
N GLN A 146 18.17 -0.47 -9.72
CA GLN A 146 18.55 -1.87 -9.79
C GLN A 146 18.50 -2.44 -11.23
N VAL A 147 17.52 -2.03 -12.04
CA VAL A 147 17.36 -2.53 -13.42
C VAL A 147 18.44 -1.94 -14.33
N LYS A 148 18.85 -0.69 -14.08
CA LYS A 148 19.97 -0.07 -14.83
C LYS A 148 21.29 -0.82 -14.60
N LYS A 149 21.53 -1.31 -13.38
CA LYS A 149 22.69 -2.17 -13.09
C LYS A 149 22.57 -3.52 -13.79
N LEU A 150 21.41 -4.15 -13.75
CA LEU A 150 21.18 -5.44 -14.41
C LEU A 150 21.39 -5.35 -15.93
N LEU A 151 20.86 -4.31 -16.58
CA LEU A 151 21.05 -4.07 -18.01
C LEU A 151 22.51 -3.81 -18.36
N TYR A 152 23.26 -3.12 -17.51
CA TYR A 152 24.69 -2.92 -17.69
C TYR A 152 25.46 -4.24 -17.62
N PHE A 153 25.17 -5.11 -16.66
CA PHE A 153 25.84 -6.41 -16.54
C PHE A 153 25.50 -7.35 -17.69
N VAL A 154 24.23 -7.40 -18.11
CA VAL A 154 23.79 -8.22 -19.24
C VAL A 154 24.38 -7.68 -20.54
N GLY A 155 24.37 -6.36 -20.76
CA GLY A 155 24.97 -5.73 -21.93
C GLY A 155 26.48 -5.94 -22.01
N ALA A 156 27.19 -5.81 -20.88
CA ALA A 156 28.63 -6.07 -20.80
C ALA A 156 28.95 -7.55 -21.09
N TYR A 157 28.14 -8.49 -20.59
CA TYR A 157 28.30 -9.92 -20.87
C TYR A 157 28.08 -10.26 -22.34
N ILE A 158 27.05 -9.67 -22.97
CA ILE A 158 26.75 -9.88 -24.40
C ILE A 158 27.85 -9.29 -25.28
N LEU A 159 28.35 -8.09 -24.96
CA LEU A 159 29.44 -7.45 -25.70
C LEU A 159 30.76 -8.22 -25.54
N PHE A 160 31.06 -8.70 -24.34
CA PHE A 160 32.23 -9.53 -24.06
C PHE A 160 32.16 -10.88 -24.79
N TRP A 161 30.99 -11.51 -24.85
CA TRP A 161 30.77 -12.74 -25.60
C TRP A 161 30.94 -12.53 -27.11
N TYR A 162 30.52 -11.38 -27.65
CA TYR A 162 30.66 -11.06 -29.07
C TYR A 162 32.11 -10.72 -29.48
N LEU A 163 32.89 -10.09 -28.60
CA LEU A 163 34.32 -9.82 -28.85
C LEU A 163 35.23 -11.04 -28.66
N SER A 164 34.74 -12.09 -28.00
CA SER A 164 35.52 -13.31 -27.71
C SER A 164 35.32 -14.43 -28.74
N ARG A 165 34.81 -14.10 -29.93
CA ARG A 165 34.60 -15.02 -31.05
C ARG A 165 35.33 -14.51 -32.29
#